data_AF-A0A9P4K511-F1
#
_entry.id   AF-A0A9P4K511-F1
#
_cell.length_a   1.000
_cell.length_b   1.000
_cell.length_c   1.000
_cell.angle_alpha   90.00
_cell.angle_beta   90.00
_cell.angle_gamma   90.00
#
_symmetry.space_group_name_H-M   'P 1'
#
loop_
_entity.id
_entity.type
_entity.pdbx_description
1 polymer ?
#
loop_
_entity_poly.entity_id
_entity_poly.type
_entity_poly.pdbx_seq_one_letter_code
_entity_poly.pdbx_strand_id
1 'polypeptide(L)'
;MLDQVRNQQHPLLVHVLALERSLECLISDLEYINNHTVVENVTLNRKYADKVAEYRAWWAGWQNRLSVTQRMGDWLLCQLNNIHEWAPPQRVEQYSTSTKIMQERLEQVIRCCERADVFGQTISGRLSAWQDAAFRKAAQEDNRIMMQLADLTLRDGSTMKLLAFLGTIFLPATFVSSFFSMPLFDWEASSESAITRCTILWIKFRIGRRGKWTCNPFITKRSNLETRQSHFERGSGAK
;
A
#
# COMPACT_ATOMS: atom_id res chain seq x y z
N MET A 1 34.77 -35.72 -17.95
CA MET A 1 34.57 -35.98 -16.50
C MET A 1 33.14 -36.39 -16.16
N LEU A 2 32.09 -35.79 -16.74
CA LEU A 2 30.69 -36.19 -16.50
C LEU A 2 30.38 -37.66 -16.86
N ASP A 3 31.02 -38.22 -17.89
CA ASP A 3 30.79 -39.62 -18.31
C ASP A 3 31.42 -40.67 -17.39
N GLN A 4 32.45 -40.35 -16.60
CA GLN A 4 33.04 -41.31 -15.66
C GLN A 4 32.12 -41.57 -14.46
N VAL A 5 31.33 -40.58 -14.05
CA VAL A 5 30.40 -40.70 -12.90
C VAL A 5 29.11 -41.41 -13.30
N ARG A 6 28.65 -41.23 -14.54
CA ARG A 6 27.48 -41.96 -15.08
C ARG A 6 27.68 -43.47 -15.07
N ASN A 7 28.93 -43.92 -15.03
CA ASN A 7 29.32 -45.33 -15.03
C ASN A 7 29.47 -45.95 -13.62
N GLN A 8 29.25 -45.17 -12.55
CA GLN A 8 29.31 -45.68 -11.17
C GLN A 8 27.90 -45.85 -10.60
N GLN A 9 27.51 -47.11 -10.37
CA GLN A 9 26.22 -47.54 -9.81
C GLN A 9 26.10 -47.21 -8.31
N HIS A 10 26.14 -45.93 -7.94
CA HIS A 10 25.78 -45.53 -6.59
C HIS A 10 24.26 -45.34 -6.49
N PRO A 11 23.58 -45.96 -5.51
CA PRO A 11 22.12 -45.92 -5.42
C PRO A 11 21.56 -44.52 -5.24
N LEU A 12 22.31 -43.61 -4.59
CA LEU A 12 21.89 -42.23 -4.36
C LEU A 12 22.21 -41.26 -5.50
N LEU A 13 22.93 -41.70 -6.54
CA LEU A 13 23.36 -40.80 -7.63
C LEU A 13 22.16 -40.15 -8.34
N VAL A 14 21.09 -40.92 -8.57
CA VAL A 14 19.87 -40.41 -9.22
C VAL A 14 19.22 -39.30 -8.40
N HIS A 15 19.20 -39.45 -7.08
CA HIS A 15 18.63 -38.45 -6.18
C HIS A 15 19.47 -37.16 -6.17
N VAL A 16 20.80 -37.28 -6.17
CA VAL A 16 21.70 -36.12 -6.25
C VAL A 16 21.52 -35.37 -7.58
N LEU A 17 21.47 -36.09 -8.71
CA LEU A 17 21.25 -35.48 -10.03
C LEU A 17 19.86 -34.83 -10.15
N ALA A 18 18.81 -35.45 -9.60
CA ALA A 18 17.48 -34.86 -9.56
C ALA A 18 17.46 -33.56 -8.73
N LEU A 19 18.22 -33.51 -7.64
CA LEU A 19 18.35 -32.33 -6.79
C LEU A 19 19.06 -31.19 -7.53
N GLU A 20 20.17 -31.50 -8.19
CA GLU A 20 20.91 -30.53 -9.03
C GLU A 20 20.00 -29.96 -10.12
N ARG A 21 19.22 -30.82 -10.78
CA ARG A 21 18.29 -30.36 -11.81
C ARG A 21 17.18 -29.49 -11.24
N SER A 22 16.67 -29.81 -10.06
CA SER A 22 15.69 -28.98 -9.34
C SER A 22 16.28 -27.61 -9.02
N LEU A 23 17.53 -27.55 -8.56
CA LEU A 23 18.24 -26.29 -8.28
C LEU A 23 18.42 -25.46 -9.56
N GLU A 24 18.84 -26.06 -10.67
CA GLU A 24 18.98 -25.37 -11.96
C GLU A 24 17.66 -24.72 -12.40
N CYS A 25 16.53 -25.42 -12.24
CA CYS A 25 15.22 -24.84 -12.51
C CYS A 25 14.91 -23.65 -11.60
N LEU A 26 15.19 -23.75 -10.29
CA LEU A 26 14.96 -22.64 -9.35
C LEU A 26 15.81 -21.40 -9.66
N ILE A 27 17.07 -21.61 -10.08
CA ILE A 27 17.97 -20.53 -10.50
C ILE A 27 17.46 -19.88 -11.79
N SER A 28 17.07 -20.69 -12.78
CA SER A 28 16.52 -20.17 -14.04
C SER A 28 15.25 -19.36 -13.81
N ASP A 29 14.37 -19.80 -12.90
CA ASP A 29 13.16 -19.05 -12.52
C ASP A 29 13.52 -17.67 -11.92
N LEU A 30 14.57 -17.59 -11.08
CA LEU A 30 15.05 -16.32 -10.50
C LEU A 30 15.64 -15.37 -11.55
N GLU A 31 16.46 -15.90 -12.46
CA GLU A 31 17.07 -15.12 -13.54
C GLU A 31 16.02 -14.53 -14.48
N TYR A 32 15.00 -15.32 -14.82
CA TYR A 32 13.86 -14.88 -15.62
C TYR A 32 13.19 -13.65 -15.00
N ILE A 33 12.93 -13.69 -13.70
CA ILE A 33 12.26 -12.58 -13.02
C ILE A 33 13.17 -11.37 -12.84
N ASN A 34 14.44 -11.57 -12.52
CA ASN A 34 15.38 -10.46 -12.43
C ASN A 34 15.43 -9.67 -13.76
N ASN A 35 15.38 -10.36 -14.90
CA ASN A 35 15.36 -9.71 -16.21
C ASN A 35 14.02 -9.01 -16.49
N HIS A 36 12.88 -9.58 -16.09
CA HIS A 36 11.56 -8.98 -16.30
C HIS A 36 11.22 -7.82 -15.35
N THR A 37 11.81 -7.76 -14.16
CA THR A 37 11.57 -6.68 -13.18
C THR A 37 12.29 -5.37 -13.51
N VAL A 38 13.32 -5.39 -14.37
CA VAL A 38 14.12 -4.22 -14.74
C VAL A 38 13.43 -3.32 -15.79
N VAL A 39 12.35 -3.75 -16.43
CA VAL A 39 11.91 -3.15 -17.71
C VAL A 39 10.72 -2.16 -17.65
N GLU A 40 9.91 -2.07 -16.60
CA GLU A 40 8.76 -1.12 -16.62
C GLU A 40 9.01 0.15 -15.79
N ASN A 41 9.30 1.24 -16.49
CA ASN A 41 9.14 2.62 -16.00
C ASN A 41 7.69 2.80 -15.53
N VAL A 42 7.48 2.68 -14.22
CA VAL A 42 6.16 2.58 -13.60
C VAL A 42 5.39 3.89 -13.75
N THR A 43 4.52 3.93 -14.76
CA THR A 43 3.27 4.66 -14.64
C THR A 43 2.42 3.92 -13.60
N LEU A 44 2.15 4.57 -12.47
CA LEU A 44 1.29 4.05 -11.41
C LEU A 44 -0.07 3.69 -12.00
N ASN A 45 -0.29 2.41 -12.28
CA ASN A 45 -1.57 1.91 -12.75
C ASN A 45 -1.98 0.72 -11.88
N ARG A 46 -3.27 0.53 -11.70
CA ARG A 46 -3.88 -0.58 -10.92
C ARG A 46 -3.31 -1.95 -11.31
N LYS A 47 -2.96 -2.11 -12.60
CA LYS A 47 -2.28 -3.29 -13.17
C LYS A 47 -0.94 -3.63 -12.49
N TYR A 48 -0.23 -2.65 -11.94
CA TYR A 48 1.04 -2.88 -11.25
C TYR A 48 0.83 -3.52 -9.86
N ALA A 49 -0.22 -3.11 -9.14
CA ALA A 49 -0.56 -3.70 -7.85
C ALA A 49 -0.93 -5.19 -7.98
N ASP A 50 -1.67 -5.55 -9.03
CA ASP A 50 -2.03 -6.95 -9.31
C ASP A 50 -0.79 -7.79 -9.63
N LYS A 51 0.14 -7.28 -10.46
CA LYS A 51 1.42 -7.95 -10.75
C LYS A 51 2.29 -8.14 -9.49
N VAL A 52 2.32 -7.15 -8.59
CA VAL A 52 3.06 -7.25 -7.32
C VAL A 52 2.47 -8.35 -6.43
N ALA A 53 1.15 -8.46 -6.36
CA ALA A 53 0.48 -9.52 -5.60
C ALA A 53 0.79 -10.91 -6.18
N GLU A 54 0.74 -11.06 -7.51
CA GLU A 54 1.11 -12.29 -8.22
C GLU A 54 2.56 -12.68 -7.93
N TYR A 55 3.50 -11.73 -8.01
CA TYR A 55 4.90 -12.00 -7.69
C TYR A 55 5.11 -12.42 -6.24
N ARG A 56 4.40 -11.82 -5.28
CA ARG A 56 4.48 -12.24 -3.87
C ARG A 56 3.99 -13.68 -3.66
N ALA A 57 2.90 -14.07 -4.31
CA ALA A 57 2.39 -15.44 -4.23
C ALA A 57 3.38 -16.44 -4.86
N TRP A 58 3.93 -16.10 -6.02
CA TRP A 58 4.99 -16.87 -6.66
C TRP A 58 6.22 -17.00 -5.76
N TRP A 59 6.67 -15.92 -5.13
CA TRP A 59 7.82 -15.89 -4.24
C TRP A 59 7.66 -16.85 -3.05
N ALA A 60 6.49 -16.87 -2.41
CA ALA A 60 6.19 -17.80 -1.32
C ALA A 60 6.26 -19.27 -1.79
N GLY A 61 5.75 -19.57 -2.99
CA GLY A 61 5.86 -20.90 -3.60
C GLY A 61 7.31 -21.28 -3.91
N TRP A 62 8.09 -20.34 -4.43
CA TRP A 62 9.51 -20.54 -4.74
C TRP A 62 10.34 -20.80 -3.47
N GLN A 63 10.13 -20.03 -2.40
CA GLN A 63 10.79 -20.25 -1.11
C GLN A 63 10.47 -21.64 -0.53
N ASN A 64 9.22 -22.07 -0.63
CA ASN A 64 8.85 -23.42 -0.21
C ASN A 64 9.61 -24.47 -1.02
N ARG A 65 9.67 -24.36 -2.35
CA ARG A 65 10.44 -25.27 -3.20
C ARG A 65 11.92 -25.30 -2.83
N LEU A 66 12.54 -24.13 -2.63
CA LEU A 66 13.93 -24.01 -2.21
C LEU A 66 14.18 -24.71 -0.87
N SER A 67 13.30 -24.48 0.12
CA SER A 67 13.42 -25.10 1.45
C SER A 67 13.33 -26.63 1.39
N VAL A 68 12.49 -27.17 0.49
CA VAL A 68 12.39 -28.62 0.25
C VAL A 68 13.67 -29.14 -0.39
N THR A 69 14.22 -28.43 -1.39
CA THR A 69 15.50 -28.78 -2.03
C THR A 69 16.64 -28.76 -1.01
N GLN A 70 16.73 -27.75 -0.16
CA GLN A 70 17.76 -27.65 0.88
C GLN A 70 17.65 -28.82 1.88
N ARG A 71 16.45 -29.09 2.42
CA ARG A 71 16.22 -30.21 3.35
C ARG A 71 16.54 -31.56 2.72
N MET A 72 16.20 -31.76 1.45
CA MET A 72 16.56 -32.98 0.73
C MET A 72 18.07 -33.11 0.56
N GLY A 73 18.76 -31.99 0.30
CA GLY A 73 20.22 -31.92 0.29
C GLY A 73 20.84 -32.33 1.62
N ASP A 74 20.38 -31.75 2.72
CA ASP A 74 20.86 -32.07 4.06
C ASP A 74 20.61 -33.55 4.42
N TRP A 75 19.43 -34.06 4.07
CA TRP A 75 19.09 -35.47 4.28
C TRP A 75 20.00 -36.41 3.50
N LEU A 76 20.23 -36.15 2.20
CA LEU A 76 21.13 -36.94 1.36
C LEU A 76 22.58 -36.88 1.89
N LEU A 77 23.02 -35.75 2.42
CA LEU A 77 24.36 -35.59 2.97
C LEU A 77 24.52 -36.46 4.22
N CYS A 78 23.50 -36.46 5.08
CA CYS A 78 23.44 -37.36 6.23
C CYS A 78 23.46 -38.83 5.82
N GLN A 79 22.70 -39.21 4.78
CA GLN A 79 22.72 -40.59 4.25
C GLN A 79 24.09 -41.01 3.70
N LEU A 80 24.82 -40.09 3.06
CA LEU A 80 26.18 -40.35 2.57
C LEU A 80 27.19 -40.48 3.72
N ASN A 81 27.07 -39.65 4.76
CA ASN A 81 27.92 -39.72 5.95
C ASN A 81 27.71 -41.03 6.72
N ASN A 82 26.47 -41.50 6.79
CA ASN A 82 26.10 -42.74 7.48
C ASN A 82 25.95 -43.93 6.53
N ILE A 83 26.75 -44.01 5.46
CA ILE A 83 26.67 -45.08 4.46
C ILE A 83 26.81 -46.49 5.06
N HIS A 84 27.54 -46.62 6.16
CA HIS A 84 27.75 -47.87 6.88
C HIS A 84 26.47 -48.43 7.55
N GLU A 85 25.45 -47.59 7.79
CA GLU A 85 24.20 -48.03 8.41
C GLU A 85 23.31 -48.82 7.45
N TRP A 86 23.35 -48.49 6.15
CA TRP A 86 22.42 -49.04 5.16
C TRP A 86 23.10 -49.81 4.02
N ALA A 87 24.39 -49.62 3.76
CA ALA A 87 25.12 -50.33 2.71
C ALA A 87 25.85 -51.57 3.26
N PRO A 88 25.89 -52.69 2.53
CA PRO A 88 26.68 -53.85 2.93
C PRO A 88 28.18 -53.51 2.99
N PRO A 89 28.94 -54.03 3.96
CA PRO A 89 30.33 -53.63 4.21
C PRO A 89 31.27 -53.83 3.01
N GLN A 90 31.05 -54.88 2.21
CA GLN A 90 31.83 -55.15 0.98
C GLN A 90 31.66 -54.05 -0.10
N ARG A 91 30.51 -53.39 -0.14
CA ARG A 91 30.21 -52.35 -1.14
C ARG A 91 30.62 -50.95 -0.68
N VAL A 92 30.79 -50.73 0.62
CA VAL A 92 31.22 -49.44 1.18
C VAL A 92 32.59 -49.03 0.64
N GLU A 93 33.53 -49.97 0.55
CA GLU A 93 34.87 -49.70 0.02
C GLU A 93 34.83 -49.36 -1.49
N GLN A 94 33.99 -50.07 -2.25
CA GLN A 94 33.76 -49.83 -3.68
C GLN A 94 33.17 -48.45 -3.96
N TYR A 95 32.32 -47.93 -3.06
CA TYR A 95 31.68 -46.62 -3.21
C TYR A 95 32.46 -45.46 -2.60
N SER A 96 33.58 -45.72 -1.89
CA SER A 96 34.31 -44.70 -1.13
C SER A 96 34.70 -43.45 -1.94
N THR A 97 35.10 -43.63 -3.21
CA THR A 97 35.42 -42.50 -4.11
C THR A 97 34.16 -41.78 -4.59
N SER A 98 33.12 -42.53 -4.98
CA SER A 98 31.84 -41.95 -5.43
C SER A 98 31.19 -41.13 -4.31
N THR A 99 31.17 -41.65 -3.08
CA THR A 99 30.58 -41.00 -1.91
C THR A 99 31.23 -39.64 -1.63
N LYS A 100 32.57 -39.56 -1.69
CA LYS A 100 33.30 -38.28 -1.52
C LYS A 100 32.92 -37.25 -2.58
N ILE A 101 32.90 -37.66 -3.85
CA ILE A 101 32.49 -36.78 -4.96
C ILE A 101 31.05 -36.30 -4.77
N MET A 102 30.14 -37.20 -4.37
CA MET A 102 28.74 -36.83 -4.13
C MET A 102 28.59 -35.88 -2.94
N GLN A 103 29.37 -36.05 -1.86
CA GLN A 103 29.40 -35.12 -0.74
C GLN A 103 29.80 -33.71 -1.20
N GLU A 104 30.90 -33.58 -1.94
CA GLU A 104 31.37 -32.28 -2.46
C GLU A 104 30.32 -31.59 -3.33
N ARG A 105 29.67 -32.35 -4.23
CA ARG A 105 28.60 -31.84 -5.11
C ARG A 105 27.38 -31.41 -4.29
N LEU A 106 26.99 -32.19 -3.30
CA LEU A 106 25.82 -31.92 -2.48
C LEU A 106 26.02 -30.69 -1.59
N GLU A 107 27.21 -30.55 -1.00
CA GLU A 107 27.59 -29.32 -0.30
C GLU A 107 27.56 -28.11 -1.24
N GLN A 108 28.01 -28.27 -2.49
CA GLN A 108 27.92 -27.21 -3.49
C GLN A 108 26.46 -26.84 -3.79
N VAL A 109 25.57 -27.83 -3.92
CA VAL A 109 24.13 -27.61 -4.10
C VAL A 109 23.52 -26.87 -2.92
N ILE A 110 23.84 -27.24 -1.68
CA ILE A 110 23.37 -26.56 -0.46
C ILE A 110 23.86 -25.11 -0.44
N ARG A 111 25.15 -24.87 -0.68
CA ARG A 111 25.72 -23.51 -0.78
C ARG A 111 25.05 -22.68 -1.89
N CYS A 112 24.69 -23.31 -3.02
CA CYS A 112 23.96 -22.64 -4.08
C CYS A 112 22.51 -22.32 -3.69
N CYS A 113 21.85 -23.18 -2.90
CA CYS A 113 20.52 -22.88 -2.36
C CYS A 113 20.55 -21.63 -1.46
N GLU A 114 21.53 -21.54 -0.56
CA GLU A 114 21.71 -20.36 0.31
C GLU A 114 21.94 -19.09 -0.51
N ARG A 115 22.77 -19.18 -1.56
CA ARG A 115 23.03 -18.05 -2.46
C ARG A 115 21.76 -17.63 -3.22
N ALA A 116 20.98 -18.60 -3.68
CA ALA A 116 19.71 -18.34 -4.36
C ALA A 116 18.71 -17.64 -3.44
N ASP A 117 18.65 -18.03 -2.16
CA ASP A 117 17.79 -17.37 -1.16
C ASP A 117 18.17 -15.90 -0.99
N VAL A 118 19.45 -15.61 -0.73
CA VAL A 118 19.96 -14.23 -0.59
C VAL A 118 19.68 -13.39 -1.84
N PHE A 119 19.90 -13.98 -3.02
CA PHE A 119 19.62 -13.29 -4.28
C PHE A 119 18.14 -12.94 -4.42
N GLY A 120 17.25 -13.90 -4.15
CA GLY A 120 15.83 -13.63 -4.26
C GLY A 120 15.29 -12.69 -3.17
N GLN A 121 15.84 -12.70 -1.95
CA GLN A 121 15.56 -11.69 -0.93
C GLN A 121 15.91 -10.27 -1.43
N THR A 122 17.01 -10.13 -2.18
CA THR A 122 17.41 -8.85 -2.79
C THR A 122 16.38 -8.39 -3.82
N ILE A 123 15.87 -9.28 -4.67
CA ILE A 123 14.83 -8.95 -5.65
C ILE A 123 13.53 -8.53 -4.94
N SER A 124 13.12 -9.27 -3.91
CA SER A 124 11.92 -8.95 -3.13
C SER A 124 12.04 -7.62 -2.38
N GLY A 125 13.23 -7.34 -1.81
CA GLY A 125 13.53 -6.06 -1.16
C GLY A 125 13.48 -4.89 -2.14
N ARG A 126 14.01 -5.06 -3.36
CA ARG A 126 13.90 -4.07 -4.43
C ARG A 126 12.45 -3.80 -4.78
N LEU A 127 11.63 -4.83 -4.97
CA LEU A 127 10.22 -4.66 -5.32
C LEU A 127 9.45 -3.86 -4.26
N SER A 128 9.72 -4.13 -2.98
CA SER A 128 9.12 -3.38 -1.87
C SER A 128 9.54 -1.91 -1.91
N ALA A 129 10.81 -1.62 -2.19
CA ALA A 129 11.30 -0.25 -2.35
C ALA A 129 10.65 0.49 -3.54
N TRP A 130 10.42 -0.20 -4.66
CA TRP A 130 9.70 0.36 -5.81
C TRP A 130 8.25 0.71 -5.47
N GLN A 131 7.57 -0.16 -4.72
CA GLN A 131 6.21 0.08 -4.24
C GLN A 131 6.14 1.32 -3.35
N ASP A 132 7.07 1.45 -2.40
CA ASP A 132 7.16 2.63 -1.54
C ASP A 132 7.45 3.91 -2.33
N ALA A 133 8.37 3.85 -3.30
CA ALA A 133 8.67 4.99 -4.16
C ALA A 133 7.44 5.44 -4.97
N ALA A 134 6.66 4.48 -5.49
CA ALA A 134 5.42 4.76 -6.20
C ALA A 134 4.38 5.43 -5.31
N PHE A 135 4.15 4.90 -4.10
CA PHE A 135 3.20 5.50 -3.15
C PHE A 135 3.65 6.87 -2.65
N ARG A 136 4.95 7.07 -2.42
CA ARG A 136 5.50 8.38 -2.06
C ARG A 136 5.21 9.42 -3.14
N LYS A 137 5.36 9.06 -4.42
CA LYS A 137 5.05 9.96 -5.54
C LYS A 137 3.55 10.29 -5.61
N ALA A 138 2.68 9.30 -5.41
CA ALA A 138 1.24 9.52 -5.35
C ALA A 138 0.85 10.47 -4.21
N ALA A 139 1.34 10.20 -2.99
CA ALA A 139 1.12 11.06 -1.83
C ALA A 139 1.68 12.47 -2.01
N GLN A 140 2.81 12.62 -2.71
CA GLN A 140 3.39 13.92 -3.02
C GLN A 140 2.46 14.74 -3.94
N GLU A 141 1.87 14.11 -4.94
CA GLU A 141 0.93 14.79 -5.83
C GLU A 141 -0.37 15.16 -5.10
N ASP A 142 -0.90 14.26 -4.27
CA ASP A 142 -2.07 14.55 -3.44
C ASP A 142 -1.80 15.74 -2.49
N ASN A 143 -0.64 15.78 -1.85
CA ASN A 143 -0.23 16.91 -1.01
C ASN A 143 -0.11 18.22 -1.80
N ARG A 144 0.38 18.16 -3.05
CA ARG A 144 0.48 19.34 -3.93
C ARG A 144 -0.91 19.88 -4.27
N ILE A 145 -1.85 19.00 -4.62
CA ILE A 145 -3.24 19.36 -4.89
C ILE A 145 -3.89 19.91 -3.62
N MET A 146 -3.65 19.29 -2.46
CA MET A 146 -4.23 19.74 -1.19
C MET A 146 -3.70 21.12 -0.77
N MET A 147 -2.43 21.42 -1.02
CA MET A 147 -1.85 22.75 -0.81
C MET A 147 -2.47 23.80 -1.73
N GLN A 148 -2.68 23.46 -3.01
CA GLN A 148 -3.37 24.36 -3.96
C GLN A 148 -4.83 24.59 -3.52
N LEU A 149 -5.53 23.54 -3.12
CA LEU A 149 -6.89 23.63 -2.62
C LEU A 149 -6.97 24.49 -1.35
N ALA A 150 -5.99 24.38 -0.45
CA ALA A 150 -5.90 25.23 0.73
C ALA A 150 -5.71 26.71 0.37
N ASP A 151 -4.82 27.05 -0.57
CA ASP A 151 -4.64 28.45 -1.03
C ASP A 151 -5.93 29.02 -1.64
N LEU A 152 -6.60 28.23 -2.50
CA LEU A 152 -7.89 28.60 -3.07
C LEU A 152 -8.96 28.82 -1.99
N THR A 153 -9.04 27.91 -1.02
CA THR A 153 -9.99 28.02 0.10
C THR A 153 -9.70 29.24 0.98
N LEU A 154 -8.42 29.57 1.21
CA LEU A 154 -8.03 30.76 1.96
C LEU A 154 -8.43 32.04 1.22
N ARG A 155 -8.23 32.10 -0.10
CA ARG A 155 -8.69 33.21 -0.94
C ARG A 155 -10.21 33.33 -0.92
N ASP A 156 -10.93 32.22 -1.05
CA ASP A 156 -12.40 32.18 -0.97
C ASP A 156 -12.89 32.64 0.41
N GLY A 157 -12.18 32.29 1.48
CA GLY A 157 -12.45 32.79 2.83
C GLY A 157 -12.29 34.31 2.96
N SER A 158 -11.36 34.93 2.22
CA SER A 158 -11.23 36.39 2.14
C SER A 158 -12.41 37.03 1.40
N THR A 159 -12.81 36.45 0.27
CA THR A 159 -13.99 36.87 -0.50
C THR A 159 -15.27 36.78 0.32
N MET A 160 -15.44 35.69 1.09
CA MET A 160 -16.58 35.51 1.99
C MET A 160 -16.62 36.56 3.09
N LYS A 161 -15.47 36.95 3.64
CA LYS A 161 -15.38 38.04 4.63
C LYS A 161 -15.74 39.39 4.00
N LEU A 162 -15.27 39.67 2.79
CA LEU A 162 -15.58 40.92 2.07
C LEU A 162 -17.08 41.06 1.80
N LEU A 163 -17.73 40.00 1.30
CA LEU A 163 -19.17 40.03 1.03
C LEU A 163 -19.99 40.19 2.31
N ALA A 164 -19.60 39.52 3.40
CA ALA A 164 -20.23 39.70 4.71
C ALA A 164 -20.06 41.13 5.24
N PHE A 165 -18.89 41.75 5.03
CA PHE A 165 -18.62 43.13 5.41
C PHE A 165 -19.48 44.12 4.60
N LEU A 166 -19.52 43.98 3.28
CA LEU A 166 -20.39 44.75 2.40
C LEU A 166 -21.86 44.64 2.81
N GLY A 167 -22.34 43.42 3.09
CA GLY A 167 -23.71 43.20 3.57
C GLY A 167 -23.99 43.90 4.89
N THR A 168 -23.05 43.88 5.82
CA THR A 168 -23.19 44.51 7.15
C THR A 168 -23.30 46.03 7.06
N ILE A 169 -22.65 46.66 6.08
CA ILE A 169 -22.74 48.11 5.84
C ILE A 169 -23.98 48.45 5.01
N PHE A 170 -24.24 47.68 3.95
CA PHE A 170 -25.30 47.98 2.99
C PHE A 170 -26.69 47.81 3.59
N LEU A 171 -26.91 46.79 4.43
CA LEU A 171 -28.20 46.51 5.05
C LEU A 171 -28.74 47.67 5.93
N PRO A 172 -28.00 48.23 6.89
CA PRO A 172 -28.48 49.38 7.67
C PRO A 172 -28.60 50.65 6.81
N ALA A 173 -27.70 50.86 5.83
CA ALA A 173 -27.78 52.02 4.95
C ALA A 173 -29.04 51.98 4.05
N THR A 174 -29.36 50.83 3.45
CA THR A 174 -30.59 50.67 2.66
C THR A 174 -31.85 50.70 3.53
N PHE A 175 -31.78 50.26 4.78
CA PHE A 175 -32.86 50.42 5.74
C PHE A 175 -33.16 51.91 6.03
N VAL A 176 -32.12 52.71 6.29
CA VAL A 176 -32.26 54.16 6.50
C VAL A 176 -32.78 54.85 5.23
N SER A 177 -32.23 54.51 4.06
CA SER A 177 -32.72 55.03 2.77
C SER A 177 -34.20 54.70 2.54
N SER A 178 -34.61 53.46 2.81
CA SER A 178 -36.02 53.05 2.70
C SER A 178 -36.92 53.76 3.71
N PHE A 179 -36.41 54.04 4.92
CA PHE A 179 -37.15 54.79 5.94
C PHE A 179 -37.46 56.22 5.49
N PHE A 180 -36.52 56.89 4.81
CA PHE A 180 -36.75 58.22 4.23
C PHE A 180 -37.54 58.21 2.92
N SER A 181 -37.50 57.10 2.16
CA SER A 181 -38.26 56.95 0.91
C SER A 181 -39.71 56.52 1.15
N MET A 182 -40.07 56.05 2.34
CA MET A 182 -41.47 55.90 2.74
C MET A 182 -42.08 57.29 2.97
N PRO A 183 -43.25 57.61 2.39
CA PRO A 183 -43.94 58.87 2.66
C PRO A 183 -44.49 58.83 4.09
N LEU A 184 -43.68 59.29 5.05
CA LEU A 184 -44.07 59.42 6.46
C LEU A 184 -44.79 60.75 6.75
N PHE A 185 -44.82 61.68 5.79
CA PHE A 185 -45.50 62.97 5.92
C PHE A 185 -46.53 63.14 4.81
N ASP A 186 -47.78 62.88 5.17
CA ASP A 186 -48.96 63.26 4.39
C ASP A 186 -49.51 64.54 5.04
N TRP A 187 -49.30 65.70 4.43
CA TRP A 187 -49.62 67.00 5.03
C TRP A 187 -51.12 67.34 4.97
N GLU A 188 -51.97 66.43 4.49
CA GLU A 188 -53.44 66.59 4.40
C GLU A 188 -54.25 65.50 5.14
N ALA A 189 -53.66 64.72 6.05
CA ALA A 189 -54.43 63.73 6.81
C ALA A 189 -54.98 64.31 8.12
N SER A 190 -56.27 64.67 8.11
CA SER A 190 -57.06 64.95 9.31
C SER A 190 -57.01 63.75 10.27
N SER A 191 -56.79 64.05 11.56
CA SER A 191 -56.87 63.19 12.75
C SER A 191 -57.11 61.68 12.58
N GLU A 192 -56.23 60.89 13.24
CA GLU A 192 -56.39 59.47 13.64
C GLU A 192 -55.87 58.32 12.74
N SER A 193 -55.22 58.56 11.59
CA SER A 193 -54.64 57.44 10.81
C SER A 193 -53.15 57.54 10.47
N ALA A 194 -52.46 58.61 10.89
CA ALA A 194 -51.03 58.78 10.62
C ALA A 194 -50.12 57.86 11.46
N ILE A 195 -50.61 57.32 12.59
CA ILE A 195 -49.78 56.56 13.54
C ILE A 195 -49.65 55.08 13.14
N THR A 196 -50.53 54.57 12.27
CA THR A 196 -50.67 53.12 12.01
C THR A 196 -49.60 52.52 11.09
N ARG A 197 -48.83 53.34 10.35
CA ARG A 197 -47.79 52.80 9.43
C ARG A 197 -46.42 52.59 10.09
N CYS A 198 -46.21 53.11 11.30
CA CYS A 198 -44.93 53.03 12.02
C CYS A 198 -44.72 51.67 12.74
N THR A 199 -45.80 50.89 12.96
CA THR A 199 -45.76 49.63 13.72
C THR A 199 -45.08 48.48 12.96
N ILE A 200 -45.01 48.55 11.62
CA ILE A 200 -44.32 47.54 10.79
C ILE A 200 -42.79 47.63 10.90
N LEU A 201 -42.26 48.79 11.27
CA LEU A 201 -40.82 49.01 11.39
C LEU A 201 -40.21 48.31 12.62
N TRP A 202 -40.94 48.23 13.73
CA TRP A 202 -40.47 47.60 14.96
C TRP A 202 -40.45 46.07 14.89
N ILE A 203 -41.41 45.47 14.19
CA ILE A 203 -41.47 44.01 13.98
C ILE A 203 -40.30 43.52 13.11
N LYS A 204 -39.93 44.27 12.08
CA LYS A 204 -38.76 43.92 11.24
C LYS A 204 -37.42 44.08 11.98
N PHE A 205 -37.28 45.07 12.86
CA PHE A 205 -36.03 45.28 13.60
C PHE A 205 -35.82 44.28 14.77
N ARG A 206 -36.90 43.81 15.40
CA ARG A 206 -36.84 42.80 16.48
C ARG A 206 -36.39 41.43 15.96
N ILE A 207 -36.67 41.10 14.70
CA ILE A 207 -36.25 39.84 14.05
C ILE A 207 -34.76 39.86 13.63
N GLY A 208 -34.16 41.04 13.41
CA GLY A 208 -32.74 41.18 13.06
C GLY A 208 -31.76 41.00 14.22
N ARG A 209 -32.21 41.11 15.49
CA ARG A 209 -31.33 41.01 16.68
C ARG A 209 -31.19 39.61 17.28
N ARG A 210 -31.71 38.57 16.62
CA ARG A 210 -31.42 37.16 16.98
C ARG A 210 -30.41 36.49 16.03
N GLY A 211 -29.65 37.27 15.26
CA GLY A 211 -28.48 36.78 14.55
C GLY A 211 -27.31 36.58 15.51
N LYS A 212 -27.33 35.49 16.28
CA LYS A 212 -26.07 34.92 16.79
C LYS A 212 -25.29 34.46 15.56
N TRP A 213 -24.36 35.28 15.08
CA TRP A 213 -23.24 34.77 14.31
C TRP A 213 -22.33 34.03 15.29
N THR A 214 -22.73 32.82 15.68
CA THR A 214 -21.72 31.87 16.14
C THR A 214 -20.85 31.63 14.92
N CYS A 215 -19.61 32.12 14.96
CA CYS A 215 -18.52 31.43 14.28
C CYS A 215 -18.65 29.98 14.71
N ASN A 216 -19.22 29.14 13.87
CA ASN A 216 -19.18 27.71 14.09
C ASN A 216 -17.70 27.35 13.99
N PRO A 217 -17.07 26.82 15.05
CA PRO A 217 -15.76 26.22 14.89
C PRO A 217 -15.99 24.94 14.08
N PHE A 218 -16.00 25.07 12.75
CA PHE A 218 -16.01 23.92 11.85
C PHE A 218 -14.58 23.36 11.77
N ILE A 219 -14.08 22.89 12.91
CA ILE A 219 -13.11 21.81 12.97
C ILE A 219 -13.69 20.76 13.91
N THR A 220 -13.66 19.51 13.45
CA THR A 220 -13.84 18.25 14.21
C THR A 220 -15.26 17.81 14.61
N LYS A 221 -16.02 17.32 13.62
CA LYS A 221 -16.55 15.93 13.63
C LYS A 221 -15.94 15.28 12.39
N ARG A 222 -15.03 14.29 12.40
CA ARG A 222 -14.95 13.05 13.17
C ARG A 222 -16.31 12.35 13.35
N SER A 223 -16.99 12.12 12.24
CA SER A 223 -17.71 10.86 12.00
C SER A 223 -16.68 9.87 11.47
N ASN A 224 -16.15 8.93 12.24
CA ASN A 224 -16.79 7.64 12.49
C ASN A 224 -17.62 7.16 11.29
N LEU A 225 -16.90 6.89 10.19
CA LEU A 225 -17.34 6.03 9.10
C LEU A 225 -16.13 5.27 8.55
N GLU A 226 -15.34 4.69 9.45
CA GLU A 226 -14.31 3.69 9.09
C GLU A 226 -13.96 2.84 10.32
N THR A 227 -14.97 2.20 10.90
CA THR A 227 -14.79 1.02 11.78
C THR A 227 -15.41 -0.21 11.13
N ARG A 228 -15.30 -0.31 9.80
CA ARG A 228 -15.85 -1.42 9.03
C ARG A 228 -14.85 -2.06 8.05
N GLN A 229 -13.55 -1.99 8.37
CA GLN A 229 -12.50 -2.79 7.69
C GLN A 229 -11.36 -3.27 8.63
N SER A 230 -11.57 -3.34 9.94
CA SER A 230 -10.60 -3.93 10.88
C SER A 230 -11.10 -5.17 11.64
N HIS A 231 -12.24 -5.75 11.23
CA HIS A 231 -12.74 -7.04 11.75
C HIS A 231 -13.09 -8.01 10.62
N PHE A 232 -12.11 -8.25 9.74
CA PHE A 232 -11.99 -9.39 8.82
C PHE A 232 -10.54 -9.28 8.30
N GLU A 233 -9.51 -9.66 9.04
CA GLU A 233 -9.06 -11.04 9.22
C GLU A 233 -8.24 -11.16 10.52
N ARG A 234 -8.80 -11.86 11.51
CA ARG A 234 -8.01 -12.51 12.55
C ARG A 234 -8.80 -13.74 13.01
N GLY A 235 -8.57 -14.86 12.33
CA GLY A 235 -9.20 -16.14 12.68
C GLY A 235 -9.44 -17.08 11.51
N SER A 236 -8.40 -17.46 10.77
CA SER A 236 -8.41 -18.76 10.07
C SER A 236 -7.09 -19.45 10.36
N GLY A 237 -7.14 -20.35 11.34
CA GLY A 237 -6.00 -21.06 11.90
C GLY A 237 -6.33 -21.60 13.29
N ALA A 238 -7.27 -22.55 13.37
CA ALA A 238 -7.32 -23.63 14.37
C ALA A 238 -8.68 -24.35 14.30
N LYS A 239 -8.80 -25.34 13.41
CA LYS A 239 -9.17 -26.73 13.74
C LYS A 239 -9.02 -27.59 12.49
#